data_AF-A0A8E5MGP4-F1
#
_entry.id   AF-A0A8E5MGP4-F1
#
_cell.length_a   1.000
_cell.length_b   1.000
_cell.length_c   1.000
_cell.angle_alpha   90.00
_cell.angle_beta   90.00
_cell.angle_gamma   90.00
#
_symmetry.space_group_name_H-M   'P 1'
#
loop_
_entity.id
_entity.type
_entity.pdbx_description
1 polymer ?
#
loop_
_entity_poly.entity_id
_entity_poly.type
_entity_poly.pdbx_seq_one_letter_code
_entity_poly.pdbx_strand_id
1 'polypeptide(L)'
;MKLVAGLLRIGAKDCRGPKFVAGRSAALRFASTSARATTSTWKAKYVAVGLVVGAALGSTIFTSSSDGRWNGKVPRWQVAHAAQHGSTRKYADKKTMLKAVDEIRTLLGEDAVSLEDSDIEEHSFSEWSTSNTEEKPVAIVRPQSTEQVSAIARVCTKYKVPMVPYGAGSSVEGNFSSPYSGICIDLSSMDKILAFHPEDLDVVVQPGVNWTQLNNDIRDSGLFFPLDPSPTALVGGMVATNCSGTNATRYGTMKDYVVNLTVVLADGSVIKTRNRPRKTSAGYNLNGLFTGSEGTLGIITEITLKLVTIPACHSVATVTFSSIRQATSAASHIIRSGVPVAALELMDEVQMQIINKNGGSGGRMWPESPTLFIKFSGTDGTVKDNIKSVQAMVKSFDCRSFEFASTREQMESLWSARKQALWSSLAVKPAGTKVWSTDVAVPISRLAELVELSRERAGKLGLFSSLLGHVGDGNFHQMIMYNPDAPQEKTAVAECVHMMVRDALAMEGTVSGEHGIGLGKKHYLAEELDGPTLGVMKALKDTLDPHWLLNPGKMFDE
;
A
#
# COMPACT_ATOMS: atom_id res chain seq x y z
N MET A 1 22.27 6.40 -23.45
CA MET A 1 23.48 6.93 -22.77
C MET A 1 23.78 8.30 -23.38
N LYS A 2 23.88 9.36 -22.55
CA LYS A 2 23.71 10.80 -22.83
C LYS A 2 22.26 11.31 -22.89
N LEU A 3 21.62 11.44 -21.71
CA LEU A 3 20.68 12.53 -21.43
C LEU A 3 20.41 12.73 -19.92
N VAL A 4 21.44 12.79 -19.06
CA VAL A 4 21.31 13.34 -17.69
C VAL A 4 22.66 13.91 -17.26
N ALA A 5 22.92 15.18 -17.58
CA ALA A 5 24.01 15.96 -16.97
C ALA A 5 23.78 17.45 -17.23
N GLY A 6 23.13 18.13 -16.28
CA GLY A 6 23.00 19.58 -16.27
C GLY A 6 22.06 20.02 -15.15
N LEU A 7 22.47 21.04 -14.38
CA LEU A 7 21.81 21.69 -13.23
C LEU A 7 22.13 21.02 -11.88
N LEU A 8 22.71 21.65 -10.85
CA LEU A 8 22.86 23.08 -10.52
C LEU A 8 24.24 23.38 -9.88
N ARG A 9 24.82 24.53 -10.27
CA ARG A 9 25.80 25.30 -9.49
C ARG A 9 25.04 26.40 -8.70
N ILE A 10 25.78 27.05 -7.79
CA ILE A 10 25.40 28.09 -6.80
C ILE A 10 25.13 27.43 -5.44
N GLY A 11 25.78 27.73 -4.33
CA GLY A 11 26.74 28.79 -3.98
C GLY A 11 26.61 28.98 -2.46
N ALA A 12 27.49 28.35 -1.67
CA ALA A 12 27.48 28.51 -0.23
C ALA A 12 27.99 29.90 0.15
N LYS A 13 27.18 30.67 0.88
CA LYS A 13 27.64 31.84 1.64
C LYS A 13 27.17 31.75 3.08
N ASP A 14 28.15 31.96 3.96
CA ASP A 14 28.04 32.17 5.40
C ASP A 14 26.77 32.92 5.83
N CYS A 15 26.03 32.33 6.76
CA CYS A 15 25.03 33.04 7.56
C CYS A 15 25.41 32.95 9.04
N ARG A 16 26.11 33.98 9.54
CA ARG A 16 26.16 34.31 10.96
C ARG A 16 24.76 34.75 11.38
N GLY A 17 24.13 34.01 12.28
CA GLY A 17 22.80 34.31 12.80
C GLY A 17 22.77 35.59 13.65
N PRO A 18 21.65 36.33 13.69
CA PRO A 18 21.49 37.46 14.59
C PRO A 18 21.12 36.99 16.01
N LYS A 19 21.68 37.69 17.01
CA LYS A 19 21.40 37.52 18.43
C LYS A 19 19.95 37.93 18.73
N PHE A 20 19.17 37.02 19.31
CA PHE A 20 17.85 37.34 19.87
C PHE A 20 17.97 37.89 21.29
N VAL A 21 17.28 39.01 21.52
CA VAL A 21 17.13 39.71 22.80
C VAL A 21 16.09 38.99 23.66
N ALA A 22 16.41 38.80 24.95
CA ALA A 22 15.56 38.14 25.92
C ALA A 22 14.30 38.98 26.26
N GLY A 23 13.12 38.47 25.92
CA GLY A 23 11.82 38.95 26.38
C GLY A 23 11.34 38.15 27.61
N ARG A 24 10.95 38.86 28.66
CA ARG A 24 10.51 38.34 29.96
C ARG A 24 9.24 37.48 29.85
N SER A 25 9.28 36.25 30.36
CA SER A 25 8.08 35.42 30.61
C SER A 25 7.49 35.70 31.99
N ALA A 26 6.23 36.13 32.03
CA ALA A 26 5.42 36.20 33.24
C ALA A 26 4.84 34.81 33.54
N ALA A 27 5.11 34.30 34.74
CA ALA A 27 4.59 33.02 35.22
C ALA A 27 3.16 33.20 35.77
N LEU A 28 2.18 32.58 35.13
CA LEU A 28 0.83 32.40 35.67
C LEU A 28 0.80 31.07 36.45
N ARG A 29 0.70 31.17 37.77
CA ARG A 29 0.47 30.03 38.68
C ARG A 29 -1.02 29.70 38.66
N PHE A 30 -1.37 28.47 38.27
CA PHE A 30 -2.69 27.90 38.56
C PHE A 30 -2.68 27.28 39.97
N ALA A 31 -3.57 27.78 40.83
CA ALA A 31 -3.82 27.22 42.14
C ALA A 31 -4.75 26.00 42.02
N SER A 32 -4.34 24.86 42.59
CA SER A 32 -5.20 23.69 42.78
C SER A 32 -6.00 23.84 44.08
N THR A 33 -7.32 23.75 43.99
CA THR A 33 -8.20 23.63 45.15
C THR A 33 -8.43 22.15 45.45
N SER A 34 -7.98 21.71 46.63
CA SER A 34 -8.29 20.39 47.18
C SER A 34 -9.57 20.48 48.00
N ALA A 35 -10.60 19.72 47.62
CA ALA A 35 -11.82 19.57 48.40
C ALA A 35 -11.68 18.35 49.34
N ARG A 36 -11.81 18.60 50.65
CA ARG A 36 -11.89 17.57 51.71
C ARG A 36 -13.17 16.75 51.56
N ALA A 37 -13.03 15.43 51.57
CA ALA A 37 -14.15 14.50 51.72
C ALA A 37 -14.60 14.43 53.19
N THR A 38 -15.86 14.75 53.45
CA THR A 38 -16.56 14.47 54.71
C THR A 38 -17.20 13.09 54.65
N THR A 39 -16.86 12.25 55.63
CA THR A 39 -17.44 10.93 55.84
C THR A 39 -18.88 11.02 56.34
N SER A 40 -19.80 10.31 55.66
CA SER A 40 -21.17 10.11 56.12
C SER A 40 -21.46 8.61 56.20
N THR A 41 -21.78 8.17 57.41
CA THR A 41 -22.14 6.81 57.78
C THR A 41 -23.49 6.41 57.20
N TRP A 42 -23.51 5.43 56.29
CA TRP A 42 -24.74 4.76 55.88
C TRP A 42 -24.76 3.29 56.29
N LYS A 43 -25.95 2.89 56.73
CA LYS A 43 -26.26 1.76 57.62
C LYS A 43 -26.04 0.40 56.97
N ALA A 44 -25.43 -0.50 57.76
CA ALA A 44 -25.17 -1.92 57.49
C ALA A 44 -26.43 -2.81 57.42
N LYS A 45 -27.46 -2.45 56.63
CA LYS A 45 -28.67 -3.28 56.43
C LYS A 45 -28.91 -3.74 54.98
N TYR A 46 -28.09 -3.33 54.02
CA TYR A 46 -28.23 -3.72 52.61
C TYR A 46 -27.22 -4.76 52.10
N VAL A 47 -26.19 -5.10 52.89
CA VAL A 47 -25.14 -6.05 52.46
C VAL A 47 -25.61 -7.51 52.60
N ALA A 48 -26.52 -7.83 53.52
CA ALA A 48 -26.96 -9.20 53.74
C ALA A 48 -28.02 -9.71 52.73
N VAL A 49 -28.79 -8.81 52.09
CA VAL A 49 -29.80 -9.20 51.08
C VAL A 49 -29.18 -9.35 49.70
N GLY A 50 -28.10 -8.62 49.40
CA GLY A 50 -27.39 -8.71 48.12
C GLY A 50 -26.65 -10.05 47.90
N LEU A 51 -26.19 -10.69 48.98
CA LEU A 51 -25.43 -11.95 48.90
C LEU A 51 -26.31 -13.19 48.65
N VAL A 52 -27.57 -13.19 49.10
CA VAL A 52 -28.47 -14.34 48.89
C VAL A 52 -29.16 -14.28 47.53
N VAL A 53 -29.46 -13.08 47.01
CA VAL A 53 -30.03 -12.92 45.66
C VAL A 53 -28.96 -13.10 44.57
N GLY A 54 -27.72 -12.68 44.83
CA GLY A 54 -26.59 -12.87 43.91
C GLY A 54 -26.21 -14.34 43.68
N ALA A 55 -26.32 -15.19 44.70
CA ALA A 55 -26.02 -16.62 44.56
C ALA A 55 -27.10 -17.39 43.79
N ALA A 56 -28.39 -17.07 44.00
CA ALA A 56 -29.50 -17.77 43.33
C ALA A 56 -29.67 -17.37 41.84
N LEU A 57 -29.37 -16.11 41.49
CA LEU A 57 -29.31 -15.65 40.10
C LEU A 57 -28.01 -16.07 39.40
N GLY A 58 -26.90 -16.17 40.14
CA GLY A 58 -25.63 -16.66 39.61
C GLY A 58 -25.71 -18.11 39.14
N SER A 59 -26.38 -18.99 39.89
CA SER A 59 -26.50 -20.41 39.54
C SER A 59 -27.54 -20.72 38.46
N THR A 60 -28.53 -19.85 38.22
CA THR A 60 -29.48 -20.02 37.10
C THR A 60 -28.98 -19.44 35.79
N ILE A 61 -28.06 -18.48 35.82
CA ILE A 61 -27.41 -17.92 34.63
C ILE A 61 -26.22 -18.78 34.19
N PHE A 62 -25.53 -19.47 35.10
CA PHE A 62 -24.35 -20.28 34.76
C PHE A 62 -24.66 -21.66 34.16
N THR A 63 -25.92 -22.11 34.18
CA THR A 63 -26.32 -23.40 33.57
C THR A 63 -27.02 -23.25 32.22
N SER A 64 -27.06 -22.05 31.62
CA SER A 64 -27.70 -21.84 30.31
C SER A 64 -26.81 -21.20 29.23
N SER A 65 -25.48 -21.13 29.40
CA SER A 65 -24.61 -20.44 28.43
C SER A 65 -23.42 -21.24 27.92
N SER A 66 -23.40 -22.58 28.08
CA SER A 66 -22.34 -23.42 27.50
C SER A 66 -22.68 -23.99 26.11
N ASP A 67 -23.80 -23.62 25.51
CA ASP A 67 -24.10 -23.88 24.10
C ASP A 67 -24.35 -22.55 23.38
N GLY A 68 -23.27 -21.86 23.02
CA GLY A 68 -23.29 -20.66 22.17
C GLY A 68 -23.69 -20.97 20.72
N ARG A 69 -24.72 -21.79 20.50
CA ARG A 69 -25.37 -21.93 19.19
C ARG A 69 -26.08 -20.62 18.89
N TRP A 70 -25.44 -19.82 18.04
CA TRP A 70 -26.02 -18.67 17.37
C TRP A 70 -27.44 -19.01 16.88
N ASN A 71 -28.41 -18.22 17.33
CA ASN A 71 -29.84 -18.50 17.18
C ASN A 71 -30.31 -18.21 15.74
N GLY A 72 -29.91 -19.06 14.79
CA GLY A 72 -30.57 -19.42 13.51
C GLY A 72 -31.07 -18.35 12.54
N LYS A 73 -30.93 -17.05 12.81
CA LYS A 73 -31.39 -15.98 11.92
C LYS A 73 -30.22 -15.49 11.07
N VAL A 74 -30.19 -15.93 9.82
CA VAL A 74 -29.35 -15.37 8.73
C VAL A 74 -29.34 -13.84 8.88
N PRO A 75 -28.17 -13.19 9.07
CA PRO A 75 -28.09 -11.74 9.21
C PRO A 75 -28.72 -11.06 8.01
N ARG A 76 -29.36 -9.91 8.21
CA ARG A 76 -30.04 -9.17 7.14
C ARG A 76 -29.14 -8.88 5.93
N TRP A 77 -27.85 -8.66 6.16
CA TRP A 77 -26.88 -8.44 5.08
C TRP A 77 -26.66 -9.70 4.22
N GLN A 78 -26.73 -10.91 4.81
CA GLN A 78 -26.71 -12.17 4.07
C GLN A 78 -28.01 -12.38 3.29
N VAL A 79 -29.17 -12.01 3.87
CA VAL A 79 -30.47 -12.15 3.19
C VAL A 79 -30.60 -11.21 2.00
N ALA A 80 -30.12 -9.97 2.12
CA ALA A 80 -30.10 -9.00 1.02
C ALA A 80 -29.19 -9.45 -0.13
N HIS A 81 -28.01 -10.00 0.19
CA HIS A 81 -27.10 -10.59 -0.78
C HIS A 81 -27.74 -11.79 -1.50
N ALA A 82 -28.29 -12.76 -0.74
CA ALA A 82 -28.91 -13.96 -1.33
C ALA A 82 -30.11 -13.65 -2.25
N ALA A 83 -30.91 -12.61 -1.94
CA ALA A 83 -32.06 -12.22 -2.75
C ALA A 83 -31.71 -11.67 -4.14
N GLN A 84 -30.47 -11.19 -4.36
CA GLN A 84 -30.00 -10.67 -5.65
C GLN A 84 -29.31 -11.72 -6.54
N HIS A 85 -28.89 -12.86 -5.98
CA HIS A 85 -27.99 -13.83 -6.64
C HIS A 85 -28.68 -15.03 -7.35
N GLY A 86 -29.99 -14.95 -7.62
CA GLY A 86 -30.72 -16.02 -8.33
C GLY A 86 -30.39 -16.18 -9.82
N SER A 87 -29.61 -15.28 -10.41
CA SER A 87 -29.17 -15.28 -11.81
C SER A 87 -27.72 -14.80 -11.88
N THR A 88 -26.86 -15.48 -12.66
CA THR A 88 -25.55 -14.93 -13.03
C THR A 88 -25.76 -13.55 -13.66
N ARG A 89 -25.06 -12.51 -13.19
CA ARG A 89 -25.20 -11.16 -13.77
C ARG A 89 -24.68 -11.20 -15.21
N LYS A 90 -25.44 -10.60 -16.13
CA LYS A 90 -25.11 -10.61 -17.56
C LYS A 90 -24.66 -9.22 -17.99
N TYR A 91 -23.37 -9.10 -18.32
CA TYR A 91 -22.81 -7.90 -18.92
C TYR A 91 -23.26 -7.73 -20.38
N ALA A 92 -23.15 -6.50 -20.87
CA ALA A 92 -23.39 -6.14 -22.27
C ALA A 92 -22.59 -7.03 -23.24
N ASP A 93 -23.16 -7.38 -24.39
CA ASP A 93 -22.38 -7.96 -25.48
C ASP A 93 -21.52 -6.89 -26.17
N LYS A 94 -20.52 -7.32 -26.97
CA LYS A 94 -19.60 -6.41 -27.67
C LYS A 94 -20.34 -5.34 -28.50
N LYS A 95 -21.44 -5.69 -29.16
CA LYS A 95 -22.26 -4.76 -29.95
C LYS A 95 -22.88 -3.67 -29.07
N THR A 96 -23.37 -4.03 -27.90
CA THR A 96 -23.96 -3.11 -26.93
C THR A 96 -22.90 -2.25 -26.24
N MET A 97 -21.73 -2.82 -25.94
CA MET A 97 -20.58 -2.07 -25.44
C MET A 97 -20.16 -0.97 -26.43
N LEU A 98 -20.07 -1.27 -27.73
CA LEU A 98 -19.73 -0.28 -28.76
C LEU A 98 -20.77 0.84 -28.87
N LYS A 99 -22.06 0.56 -28.67
CA LYS A 99 -23.09 1.62 -28.58
C LYS A 99 -22.87 2.55 -27.39
N ALA A 100 -22.45 2.00 -26.25
CA ALA A 100 -22.10 2.81 -25.08
C ALA A 100 -20.88 3.69 -25.36
N VAL A 101 -19.89 3.15 -26.08
CA VAL A 101 -18.71 3.90 -26.53
C VAL A 101 -19.11 5.05 -27.47
N ASP A 102 -20.02 4.83 -28.41
CA ASP A 102 -20.52 5.89 -29.30
C ASP A 102 -21.25 7.01 -28.54
N GLU A 103 -22.04 6.65 -27.53
CA GLU A 103 -22.71 7.63 -26.66
C GLU A 103 -21.71 8.42 -25.81
N ILE A 104 -20.69 7.75 -25.25
CA ILE A 104 -19.59 8.41 -24.50
C ILE A 104 -18.81 9.35 -25.42
N ARG A 105 -18.49 8.91 -26.64
CA ARG A 105 -17.77 9.70 -27.63
C ARG A 105 -18.55 10.95 -28.03
N THR A 106 -19.87 10.84 -28.17
CA THR A 106 -20.75 11.99 -28.43
C THR A 106 -20.74 12.98 -27.27
N LEU A 107 -20.67 12.50 -26.02
CA LEU A 107 -20.69 13.34 -24.81
C LEU A 107 -19.35 14.02 -24.51
N LEU A 108 -18.23 13.34 -24.73
CA LEU A 108 -16.90 13.81 -24.32
C LEU A 108 -16.07 14.35 -25.50
N GLY A 109 -16.45 14.04 -26.73
CA GLY A 109 -15.69 14.34 -27.95
C GLY A 109 -14.91 13.13 -28.46
N GLU A 110 -14.54 13.18 -29.76
CA GLU A 110 -13.80 12.11 -30.44
C GLU A 110 -12.47 11.79 -29.75
N ASP A 111 -11.71 12.81 -29.37
CA ASP A 111 -10.36 12.66 -28.79
C ASP A 111 -10.34 11.95 -27.42
N ALA A 112 -11.49 11.86 -26.74
CA ALA A 112 -11.60 11.21 -25.44
C ALA A 112 -11.72 9.69 -25.54
N VAL A 113 -11.92 9.13 -26.74
CA VAL A 113 -12.17 7.70 -26.96
C VAL A 113 -11.17 7.13 -27.97
N SER A 114 -10.50 6.06 -27.59
CA SER A 114 -9.60 5.31 -28.47
C SER A 114 -10.11 3.89 -28.69
N LEU A 115 -10.10 3.48 -29.96
CA LEU A 115 -10.43 2.14 -30.43
C LEU A 115 -9.22 1.45 -31.10
N GLU A 116 -8.05 2.07 -31.03
CA GLU A 116 -6.83 1.57 -31.67
C GLU A 116 -6.31 0.32 -30.95
N ASP A 117 -6.00 -0.73 -31.71
CA ASP A 117 -5.57 -2.02 -31.16
C ASP A 117 -4.31 -1.90 -30.30
N SER A 118 -3.37 -1.00 -30.67
CA SER A 118 -2.15 -0.77 -29.89
C SER A 118 -2.43 -0.16 -28.52
N ASP A 119 -3.37 0.81 -28.46
CA ASP A 119 -3.75 1.47 -27.22
C ASP A 119 -4.50 0.48 -26.31
N ILE A 120 -5.37 -0.36 -26.90
CA ILE A 120 -6.04 -1.44 -26.18
C ILE A 120 -5.03 -2.44 -25.61
N GLU A 121 -4.02 -2.85 -26.37
CA GLU A 121 -2.97 -3.77 -25.89
C GLU A 121 -2.21 -3.19 -24.70
N GLU A 122 -1.74 -1.94 -24.81
CA GLU A 122 -0.98 -1.25 -23.76
C GLU A 122 -1.75 -1.12 -22.43
N HIS A 123 -3.09 -1.10 -22.48
CA HIS A 123 -3.95 -0.99 -21.30
C HIS A 123 -4.51 -2.34 -20.81
N SER A 124 -4.24 -3.44 -21.52
CA SER A 124 -4.79 -4.77 -21.21
C SER A 124 -3.76 -5.74 -20.63
N PHE A 125 -2.47 -5.50 -20.89
CA PHE A 125 -1.40 -6.42 -20.56
C PHE A 125 -0.25 -5.72 -19.83
N SER A 126 0.35 -6.42 -18.86
CA SER A 126 1.59 -6.01 -18.23
C SER A 126 2.52 -7.21 -18.06
N GLU A 127 3.75 -7.06 -18.54
CA GLU A 127 4.82 -8.05 -18.31
C GLU A 127 5.21 -8.17 -16.83
N TRP A 128 4.86 -7.17 -16.03
CA TRP A 128 5.09 -7.11 -14.58
C TRP A 128 4.07 -7.92 -13.78
N SER A 129 2.93 -8.23 -14.40
CA SER A 129 1.87 -9.00 -13.76
C SER A 129 1.98 -10.47 -14.15
N THR A 130 1.92 -11.36 -13.16
CA THR A 130 1.67 -12.79 -13.42
C THR A 130 0.19 -13.09 -13.67
N SER A 131 -0.67 -12.09 -13.45
CA SER A 131 -2.12 -12.15 -13.58
C SER A 131 -2.58 -11.23 -14.72
N ASN A 132 -2.66 -11.78 -15.93
CA ASN A 132 -3.21 -11.09 -17.11
C ASN A 132 -4.39 -11.89 -17.66
N THR A 133 -5.32 -11.21 -18.34
CA THR A 133 -6.47 -11.82 -19.02
C THR A 133 -6.26 -11.83 -20.53
N GLU A 134 -6.83 -12.80 -21.23
CA GLU A 134 -6.86 -12.81 -22.70
C GLU A 134 -7.85 -11.77 -23.23
N GLU A 135 -8.96 -11.59 -22.52
CA GLU A 135 -10.00 -10.61 -22.80
C GLU A 135 -9.52 -9.18 -22.61
N LYS A 136 -9.95 -8.32 -23.54
CA LYS A 136 -9.56 -6.92 -23.68
C LYS A 136 -10.79 -6.01 -23.61
N PRO A 137 -10.66 -4.75 -23.15
CA PRO A 137 -11.72 -3.76 -23.27
C PRO A 137 -12.01 -3.47 -24.74
N VAL A 138 -13.22 -3.00 -25.04
CA VAL A 138 -13.61 -2.58 -26.40
C VAL A 138 -13.12 -1.18 -26.75
N ALA A 139 -12.74 -0.38 -25.75
CA ALA A 139 -12.28 1.00 -25.91
C ALA A 139 -11.49 1.48 -24.69
N ILE A 140 -10.61 2.46 -24.91
CA ILE A 140 -9.97 3.26 -23.86
C ILE A 140 -10.63 4.63 -23.84
N VAL A 141 -11.05 5.10 -22.66
CA VAL A 141 -11.70 6.41 -22.50
C VAL A 141 -10.90 7.26 -21.52
N ARG A 142 -10.55 8.49 -21.94
CA ARG A 142 -9.70 9.44 -21.21
C ARG A 142 -10.48 10.68 -20.77
N PRO A 143 -11.19 10.62 -19.64
CA PRO A 143 -11.86 11.80 -19.08
C PRO A 143 -10.85 12.82 -18.56
N GLN A 144 -11.26 14.08 -18.50
CA GLN A 144 -10.48 15.22 -18.00
C GLN A 144 -11.08 15.85 -16.75
N SER A 145 -12.27 15.42 -16.32
CA SER A 145 -12.96 15.96 -15.14
C SER A 145 -13.84 14.93 -14.43
N THR A 146 -14.19 15.22 -13.17
CA THR A 146 -15.12 14.40 -12.37
C THR A 146 -16.48 14.26 -13.05
N GLU A 147 -16.96 15.31 -13.72
CA GLU A 147 -18.24 15.33 -14.42
C GLU A 147 -18.22 14.39 -15.64
N GLN A 148 -17.10 14.31 -16.34
CA GLN A 148 -16.92 13.36 -17.45
C GLN A 148 -16.87 11.92 -16.96
N VAL A 149 -16.15 11.63 -15.87
CA VAL A 149 -16.14 10.29 -15.23
C VAL A 149 -17.56 9.90 -14.80
N SER A 150 -18.29 10.84 -14.19
CA SER A 150 -19.71 10.68 -13.81
C SER A 150 -20.62 10.40 -15.02
N ALA A 151 -20.40 11.07 -16.16
CA ALA A 151 -21.13 10.80 -17.40
C ALA A 151 -20.83 9.40 -17.95
N ILE A 152 -19.55 8.99 -17.99
CA ILE A 152 -19.14 7.64 -18.39
C ILE A 152 -19.86 6.59 -17.53
N ALA A 153 -19.82 6.75 -16.20
CA ALA A 153 -20.46 5.81 -15.27
C ALA A 153 -21.97 5.66 -15.50
N ARG A 154 -22.69 6.77 -15.74
CA ARG A 154 -24.11 6.74 -16.11
C ARG A 154 -24.36 5.94 -17.39
N VAL A 155 -23.56 6.17 -18.43
CA VAL A 155 -23.69 5.45 -19.72
C VAL A 155 -23.40 3.96 -19.52
N CYS A 156 -22.30 3.62 -18.86
CA CYS A 156 -21.95 2.23 -18.57
C CYS A 156 -23.05 1.52 -17.76
N THR A 157 -23.62 2.19 -16.76
CA THR A 157 -24.74 1.64 -15.97
C THR A 157 -26.02 1.46 -16.76
N LYS A 158 -26.33 2.38 -17.68
CA LYS A 158 -27.45 2.27 -18.61
C LYS A 158 -27.32 1.04 -19.51
N TYR A 159 -26.13 0.77 -20.03
CA TYR A 159 -25.87 -0.34 -20.96
C TYR A 159 -25.40 -1.63 -20.30
N LYS A 160 -25.12 -1.64 -18.98
CA LYS A 160 -24.50 -2.76 -18.24
C LYS A 160 -23.10 -3.12 -18.76
N VAL A 161 -22.28 -2.10 -19.00
CA VAL A 161 -20.91 -2.23 -19.49
C VAL A 161 -19.93 -2.20 -18.32
N PRO A 162 -19.04 -3.19 -18.16
CA PRO A 162 -17.96 -3.15 -17.18
C PRO A 162 -17.06 -1.93 -17.35
N MET A 163 -16.62 -1.36 -16.24
CA MET A 163 -15.74 -0.21 -16.13
C MET A 163 -14.47 -0.64 -15.40
N VAL A 164 -13.32 -0.50 -16.04
CA VAL A 164 -12.02 -0.81 -15.44
C VAL A 164 -11.24 0.49 -15.27
N PRO A 165 -11.18 1.07 -14.06
CA PRO A 165 -10.37 2.26 -13.81
C PRO A 165 -8.90 1.96 -14.00
N TYR A 166 -8.19 2.86 -14.67
CA TYR A 166 -6.79 2.70 -15.03
C TYR A 166 -5.98 3.95 -14.66
N GLY A 167 -4.75 3.74 -14.21
CA GLY A 167 -3.79 4.78 -13.86
C GLY A 167 -2.50 4.61 -14.66
N ALA A 168 -1.44 4.12 -14.01
CA ALA A 168 -0.14 3.89 -14.68
C ALA A 168 0.03 2.50 -15.32
N GLY A 169 -0.92 1.58 -15.13
CA GLY A 169 -0.75 0.16 -15.53
C GLY A 169 0.33 -0.61 -14.74
N SER A 170 0.82 -0.06 -13.63
CA SER A 170 1.98 -0.60 -12.91
C SER A 170 1.66 -1.67 -11.85
N SER A 171 0.41 -2.14 -11.76
CA SER A 171 0.03 -3.21 -10.82
C SER A 171 0.59 -4.56 -11.27
N VAL A 172 0.91 -5.42 -10.29
CA VAL A 172 1.43 -6.78 -10.51
C VAL A 172 0.39 -7.88 -10.23
N GLU A 173 -0.79 -7.51 -9.71
CA GLU A 173 -1.86 -8.45 -9.35
C GLU A 173 -3.03 -8.45 -10.36
N GLY A 174 -2.85 -7.80 -11.52
CA GLY A 174 -3.85 -7.79 -12.60
C GLY A 174 -5.04 -6.85 -12.36
N ASN A 175 -4.87 -5.79 -11.54
CA ASN A 175 -5.94 -4.82 -11.26
C ASN A 175 -6.51 -4.13 -12.51
N PHE A 176 -5.66 -3.92 -13.52
CA PHE A 176 -5.98 -3.25 -14.78
C PHE A 176 -6.62 -4.19 -15.82
N SER A 177 -6.56 -5.51 -15.61
CA SER A 177 -7.00 -6.49 -16.60
C SER A 177 -8.53 -6.49 -16.76
N SER A 178 -9.04 -6.91 -17.92
CA SER A 178 -10.47 -6.82 -18.27
C SER A 178 -11.10 -8.20 -18.53
N PRO A 179 -11.27 -9.07 -17.50
CA PRO A 179 -11.74 -10.45 -17.69
C PRO A 179 -13.14 -10.56 -18.32
N TYR A 180 -13.93 -9.48 -18.27
CA TYR A 180 -15.27 -9.40 -18.84
C TYR A 180 -15.38 -8.37 -19.97
N SER A 181 -14.25 -8.01 -20.58
CA SER A 181 -14.16 -6.88 -21.52
C SER A 181 -14.71 -5.59 -20.88
N GLY A 182 -15.36 -4.72 -21.65
CA GLY A 182 -15.93 -3.45 -21.20
C GLY A 182 -15.11 -2.25 -21.63
N ILE A 183 -15.08 -1.21 -20.80
CA ILE A 183 -14.38 0.05 -21.07
C ILE A 183 -13.28 0.26 -20.03
N CYS A 184 -12.06 0.49 -20.51
CA CYS A 184 -10.97 0.96 -19.67
C CYS A 184 -11.08 2.48 -19.53
N ILE A 185 -11.10 2.98 -18.31
CA ILE A 185 -11.21 4.41 -17.99
C ILE A 185 -9.84 4.88 -17.52
N ASP A 186 -9.06 5.44 -18.45
CA ASP A 186 -7.71 5.93 -18.21
C ASP A 186 -7.75 7.33 -17.59
N LEU A 187 -7.43 7.40 -16.29
CA LEU A 187 -7.44 8.62 -15.49
C LEU A 187 -6.11 9.39 -15.57
N SER A 188 -5.14 8.93 -16.36
CA SER A 188 -3.80 9.54 -16.45
C SER A 188 -3.82 10.99 -16.92
N SER A 189 -4.82 11.37 -17.71
CA SER A 189 -5.00 12.75 -18.21
C SER A 189 -5.63 13.71 -17.18
N MET A 190 -6.11 13.19 -16.05
CA MET A 190 -6.54 14.01 -14.92
C MET A 190 -5.34 14.26 -14.00
N ASP A 191 -4.38 15.07 -14.44
CA ASP A 191 -3.03 15.19 -13.86
C ASP A 191 -2.75 16.55 -13.19
N LYS A 192 -3.79 17.31 -12.84
CA LYS A 192 -3.63 18.65 -12.26
C LYS A 192 -3.51 18.64 -10.74
N ILE A 193 -2.61 19.48 -10.23
CA ILE A 193 -2.68 19.99 -8.86
C ILE A 193 -3.77 21.07 -8.82
N LEU A 194 -4.85 20.81 -8.10
CA LEU A 194 -6.02 21.68 -8.03
C LEU A 194 -5.85 22.79 -6.98
N ALA A 195 -5.20 22.47 -5.85
CA ALA A 195 -4.89 23.44 -4.81
C ALA A 195 -3.68 22.99 -3.98
N PHE A 196 -2.86 23.93 -3.52
CA PHE A 196 -1.73 23.68 -2.63
C PHE A 196 -1.83 24.60 -1.41
N HIS A 197 -1.86 24.00 -0.21
CA HIS A 197 -2.07 24.69 1.06
C HIS A 197 -0.88 24.45 2.00
N PRO A 198 0.26 25.14 1.78
CA PRO A 198 1.48 24.90 2.55
C PRO A 198 1.29 25.15 4.06
N GLU A 199 0.51 26.17 4.44
CA GLU A 199 0.23 26.50 5.84
C GLU A 199 -0.61 25.41 6.55
N ASP A 200 -1.39 24.63 5.80
CA ASP A 200 -2.19 23.52 6.34
C ASP A 200 -1.51 22.15 6.18
N LEU A 201 -0.37 22.12 5.48
CA LEU A 201 0.37 20.90 5.12
C LEU A 201 -0.50 19.93 4.31
N ASP A 202 -1.25 20.42 3.32
CA ASP A 202 -2.02 19.58 2.40
C ASP A 202 -2.05 20.08 0.95
N VAL A 203 -2.42 19.18 0.04
CA VAL A 203 -2.54 19.42 -1.39
C VAL A 203 -3.76 18.69 -1.94
N VAL A 204 -4.47 19.31 -2.87
CA VAL A 204 -5.60 18.74 -3.60
C VAL A 204 -5.15 18.43 -5.03
N VAL A 205 -5.27 17.17 -5.44
CA VAL A 205 -4.77 16.68 -6.72
C VAL A 205 -5.82 15.83 -7.45
N GLN A 206 -5.74 15.80 -8.77
CA GLN A 206 -6.43 14.82 -9.60
C GLN A 206 -5.69 13.45 -9.58
N PRO A 207 -6.36 12.33 -9.90
CA PRO A 207 -5.80 10.97 -9.76
C PRO A 207 -4.59 10.67 -10.65
N GLY A 208 -4.48 11.33 -11.80
CA GLY A 208 -3.40 11.18 -12.76
C GLY A 208 -2.11 11.91 -12.36
N VAL A 209 -2.08 12.66 -11.25
CA VAL A 209 -0.85 13.30 -10.77
C VAL A 209 0.19 12.23 -10.42
N ASN A 210 1.36 12.33 -11.03
CA ASN A 210 2.52 11.52 -10.66
C ASN A 210 3.15 12.04 -9.36
N TRP A 211 3.42 11.15 -8.40
CA TRP A 211 3.91 11.55 -7.08
C TRP A 211 5.32 12.16 -7.10
N THR A 212 6.19 11.72 -8.03
CA THR A 212 7.53 12.30 -8.16
C THR A 212 7.47 13.72 -8.72
N GLN A 213 6.57 13.94 -9.69
CA GLN A 213 6.33 15.28 -10.24
C GLN A 213 5.73 16.21 -9.18
N LEU A 214 4.73 15.74 -8.42
CA LEU A 214 4.15 16.47 -7.30
C LEU A 214 5.25 16.96 -6.34
N ASN A 215 6.15 16.07 -5.92
CA ASN A 215 7.26 16.43 -5.04
C ASN A 215 8.24 17.42 -5.67
N ASN A 216 8.49 17.32 -6.98
CA ASN A 216 9.31 18.28 -7.70
C ASN A 216 8.66 19.67 -7.74
N ASP A 217 7.35 19.74 -7.95
CA ASP A 217 6.59 21.01 -8.06
C ASP A 217 6.53 21.76 -6.72
N ILE A 218 6.46 21.04 -5.60
CA ILE A 218 6.34 21.64 -4.26
C ILE A 218 7.68 21.76 -3.51
N ARG A 219 8.81 21.34 -4.11
CA ARG A 219 10.10 21.18 -3.42
C ARG A 219 10.58 22.41 -2.65
N ASP A 220 10.28 23.61 -3.17
CA ASP A 220 10.77 24.88 -2.63
C ASP A 220 9.92 25.36 -1.42
N SER A 221 8.81 24.67 -1.11
CA SER A 221 7.95 24.98 0.04
C SER A 221 8.49 24.48 1.39
N GLY A 222 9.52 23.63 1.38
CA GLY A 222 9.95 22.90 2.57
C GLY A 222 9.05 21.71 2.94
N LEU A 223 8.09 21.37 2.09
CA LEU A 223 7.17 20.23 2.25
C LEU A 223 7.41 19.15 1.18
N PHE A 224 7.00 17.93 1.48
CA PHE A 224 6.95 16.83 0.52
C PHE A 224 5.83 15.83 0.86
N PHE A 225 5.39 15.08 -0.13
CA PHE A 225 4.56 13.89 0.01
C PHE A 225 5.49 12.66 0.19
N PRO A 226 5.38 11.90 1.29
CA PRO A 226 6.49 11.03 1.72
C PRO A 226 6.43 9.59 1.21
N LEU A 227 5.32 9.16 0.61
CA LEU A 227 5.22 7.82 0.06
C LEU A 227 5.99 7.72 -1.25
N ASP A 228 6.71 6.61 -1.41
CA ASP A 228 7.69 6.41 -2.47
C ASP A 228 7.58 5.02 -3.13
N PRO A 229 6.43 4.68 -3.73
CA PRO A 229 6.31 3.47 -4.55
C PRO A 229 7.11 3.62 -5.86
N SER A 230 6.81 2.81 -6.88
CA SER A 230 7.38 2.98 -8.23
C SER A 230 7.29 4.44 -8.69
N PRO A 231 8.36 5.02 -9.29
CA PRO A 231 8.35 6.36 -9.86
C PRO A 231 7.26 6.60 -10.91
N THR A 232 6.73 5.55 -11.54
CA THR A 232 5.66 5.63 -12.54
C THR A 232 4.26 5.77 -11.94
N ALA A 233 4.09 5.52 -10.63
CA ALA A 233 2.78 5.48 -10.00
C ALA A 233 2.07 6.83 -10.03
N LEU A 234 0.76 6.79 -10.30
CA LEU A 234 -0.14 7.94 -10.20
C LEU A 234 -0.93 7.86 -8.89
N VAL A 235 -1.21 9.03 -8.29
CA VAL A 235 -1.82 9.13 -6.96
C VAL A 235 -3.16 8.39 -6.85
N GLY A 236 -3.97 8.36 -7.89
CA GLY A 236 -5.23 7.62 -7.91
C GLY A 236 -5.03 6.12 -7.72
N GLY A 237 -4.04 5.54 -8.42
CA GLY A 237 -3.64 4.15 -8.26
C GLY A 237 -3.08 3.87 -6.86
N MET A 238 -2.24 4.78 -6.34
CA MET A 238 -1.72 4.70 -4.98
C MET A 238 -2.83 4.60 -3.92
N VAL A 239 -3.88 5.43 -4.05
CA VAL A 239 -5.06 5.32 -3.16
C VAL A 239 -5.80 4.01 -3.39
N ALA A 240 -6.10 3.67 -4.65
CA ALA A 240 -6.89 2.50 -4.99
C ALA A 240 -6.26 1.19 -4.48
N THR A 241 -4.94 1.09 -4.41
CA THR A 241 -4.24 -0.11 -3.92
C THR A 241 -3.73 0.01 -2.48
N ASN A 242 -3.98 1.14 -1.80
CA ASN A 242 -3.37 1.45 -0.50
C ASN A 242 -1.83 1.23 -0.49
N CYS A 243 -1.13 1.75 -1.50
CA CYS A 243 0.29 1.43 -1.68
C CYS A 243 1.17 1.83 -0.48
N SER A 244 2.33 1.19 -0.39
CA SER A 244 3.45 1.55 0.50
C SER A 244 4.69 1.96 -0.30
N GLY A 245 5.88 1.64 0.20
CA GLY A 245 7.18 2.08 -0.31
C GLY A 245 8.23 2.05 0.81
N THR A 246 9.49 2.40 0.50
CA THR A 246 10.60 2.29 1.46
C THR A 246 10.43 3.17 2.69
N ASN A 247 9.68 4.27 2.57
CA ASN A 247 9.45 5.20 3.65
C ASN A 247 8.23 4.82 4.54
N ALA A 248 7.50 3.75 4.21
CA ALA A 248 6.28 3.36 4.92
C ALA A 248 6.54 3.02 6.40
N THR A 249 7.70 2.45 6.71
CA THR A 249 8.15 2.21 8.10
C THR A 249 8.05 3.47 8.98
N ARG A 250 8.32 4.66 8.42
CA ARG A 250 8.28 5.93 9.16
C ARG A 250 6.92 6.61 9.09
N TYR A 251 6.29 6.55 7.93
CA TYR A 251 5.17 7.44 7.60
C TYR A 251 3.82 6.72 7.57
N GLY A 252 3.79 5.40 7.51
CA GLY A 252 2.59 4.62 7.24
C GLY A 252 2.35 4.44 5.74
N THR A 253 1.16 3.98 5.36
CA THR A 253 0.79 3.68 3.96
C THR A 253 -0.17 4.73 3.41
N MET A 254 -0.65 4.56 2.17
CA MET A 254 -1.52 5.55 1.53
C MET A 254 -2.75 5.94 2.33
N LYS A 255 -3.41 4.97 3.01
CA LYS A 255 -4.55 5.24 3.91
C LYS A 255 -4.26 6.29 4.97
N ASP A 256 -3.02 6.35 5.44
CA ASP A 256 -2.64 7.30 6.47
C ASP A 256 -2.58 8.71 5.90
N TYR A 257 -2.33 8.89 4.59
CA TYR A 257 -2.12 10.18 3.94
C TYR A 257 -3.36 10.81 3.31
N VAL A 258 -4.44 10.05 3.15
CA VAL A 258 -5.70 10.55 2.58
C VAL A 258 -6.46 11.42 3.58
N VAL A 259 -6.60 12.71 3.26
CA VAL A 259 -7.48 13.63 3.98
C VAL A 259 -8.92 13.43 3.54
N ASN A 260 -9.23 13.49 2.25
CA ASN A 260 -10.56 13.16 1.71
C ASN A 260 -10.44 12.76 0.23
N LEU A 261 -11.51 12.17 -0.30
CA LEU A 261 -11.63 11.74 -1.69
C LEU A 261 -12.94 12.27 -2.28
N THR A 262 -12.90 12.68 -3.55
CA THR A 262 -14.10 12.74 -4.40
C THR A 262 -14.14 11.46 -5.23
N VAL A 263 -15.29 10.78 -5.21
CA VAL A 263 -15.47 9.47 -5.82
C VAL A 263 -16.75 9.48 -6.66
N VAL A 264 -16.65 8.92 -7.87
CA VAL A 264 -17.79 8.62 -8.74
C VAL A 264 -18.21 7.18 -8.51
N LEU A 265 -19.46 6.96 -8.14
CA LEU A 265 -20.06 5.64 -7.94
C LEU A 265 -20.56 5.04 -9.27
N ALA A 266 -20.97 3.77 -9.25
CA ALA A 266 -21.37 3.05 -10.47
C ALA A 266 -22.53 3.74 -11.21
N ASP A 267 -23.50 4.29 -10.49
CA ASP A 267 -24.64 5.04 -11.03
C ASP A 267 -24.27 6.45 -11.55
N GLY A 268 -23.00 6.85 -11.39
CA GLY A 268 -22.49 8.17 -11.73
C GLY A 268 -22.70 9.23 -10.67
N SER A 269 -23.25 8.90 -9.50
CA SER A 269 -23.33 9.81 -8.36
C SER A 269 -21.92 10.21 -7.89
N VAL A 270 -21.72 11.50 -7.61
CA VAL A 270 -20.46 12.04 -7.09
C VAL A 270 -20.60 12.25 -5.60
N ILE A 271 -19.69 11.64 -4.82
CA ILE A 271 -19.64 11.81 -3.38
C ILE A 271 -18.28 12.39 -2.96
N LYS A 272 -18.27 13.06 -1.81
CA LYS A 272 -17.04 13.44 -1.11
C LYS A 272 -17.00 12.73 0.23
N THR A 273 -15.93 12.00 0.51
CA THR A 273 -15.86 11.11 1.68
C THR A 273 -15.93 11.85 3.01
N ARG A 274 -15.40 13.09 3.06
CA ARG A 274 -15.51 14.04 4.17
C ARG A 274 -14.96 15.42 3.80
N ASN A 275 -15.13 16.39 4.69
CA ASN A 275 -14.52 17.72 4.57
C ASN A 275 -12.99 17.70 4.84
N ARG A 276 -12.31 18.81 4.53
CA ARG A 276 -10.84 18.97 4.60
C ARG A 276 -10.19 18.87 6.00
N PRO A 277 -10.83 19.17 7.15
CA PRO A 277 -10.14 19.11 8.44
C PRO A 277 -9.51 17.74 8.72
N ARG A 278 -8.25 17.74 9.19
CA ARG A 278 -7.48 16.52 9.47
C ARG A 278 -8.11 15.63 10.56
N LYS A 279 -8.92 16.23 11.44
CA LYS A 279 -9.66 15.53 12.50
C LYS A 279 -11.15 15.68 12.24
N THR A 280 -11.86 14.56 12.29
CA THR A 280 -13.32 14.54 12.27
C THR A 280 -13.82 13.25 12.91
N SER A 281 -15.00 13.33 13.51
CA SER A 281 -15.80 12.18 13.97
C SER A 281 -17.22 12.26 13.42
N ALA A 282 -17.43 13.05 12.36
CA ALA A 282 -18.73 13.22 11.72
C ALA A 282 -18.97 12.08 10.71
N GLY A 283 -19.80 11.11 11.11
CA GLY A 283 -20.18 9.97 10.28
C GLY A 283 -19.14 8.85 10.21
N TYR A 284 -19.33 7.93 9.27
CA TYR A 284 -18.44 6.79 9.04
C TYR A 284 -17.16 7.20 8.31
N ASN A 285 -16.07 6.45 8.52
CA ASN A 285 -14.80 6.69 7.83
C ASN A 285 -14.84 6.14 6.39
N LEU A 286 -15.41 6.91 5.46
CA LEU A 286 -15.47 6.51 4.05
C LEU A 286 -14.10 6.54 3.35
N ASN A 287 -13.09 7.26 3.86
CA ASN A 287 -11.73 7.20 3.29
C ASN A 287 -11.22 5.77 3.30
N GLY A 288 -11.40 5.06 4.43
CA GLY A 288 -10.98 3.68 4.59
C GLY A 288 -11.77 2.68 3.75
N LEU A 289 -12.95 3.06 3.25
CA LEU A 289 -13.75 2.21 2.36
C LEU A 289 -13.20 2.23 0.92
N PHE A 290 -12.79 3.41 0.42
CA PHE A 290 -12.32 3.57 -0.96
C PHE A 290 -10.80 3.44 -1.12
N THR A 291 -10.03 3.66 -0.05
CA THR A 291 -8.57 3.43 -0.08
C THR A 291 -8.31 1.92 0.03
N GLY A 292 -7.64 1.35 -0.96
CA GLY A 292 -7.47 -0.11 -1.07
C GLY A 292 -8.67 -0.83 -1.70
N SER A 293 -9.67 -0.12 -2.24
CA SER A 293 -10.83 -0.75 -2.88
C SER A 293 -10.57 -1.22 -4.31
N GLU A 294 -9.40 -0.94 -4.88
CA GLU A 294 -8.94 -1.40 -6.19
C GLU A 294 -9.89 -1.04 -7.34
N GLY A 295 -10.59 0.10 -7.23
CA GLY A 295 -11.58 0.55 -8.20
C GLY A 295 -12.89 -0.25 -8.21
N THR A 296 -13.08 -1.20 -7.30
CA THR A 296 -14.28 -2.06 -7.25
C THR A 296 -15.51 -1.38 -6.63
N LEU A 297 -15.33 -0.31 -5.85
CA LEU A 297 -16.42 0.38 -5.15
C LEU A 297 -16.73 1.78 -5.71
N GLY A 298 -15.80 2.35 -6.48
CA GLY A 298 -15.94 3.68 -7.09
C GLY A 298 -14.67 4.11 -7.82
N ILE A 299 -14.79 5.17 -8.60
CA ILE A 299 -13.70 5.78 -9.37
C ILE A 299 -13.26 7.07 -8.66
N ILE A 300 -12.02 7.13 -8.21
CA ILE A 300 -11.47 8.28 -7.47
C ILE A 300 -11.07 9.38 -8.47
N THR A 301 -11.58 10.60 -8.29
CA THR A 301 -11.38 11.72 -9.25
C THR A 301 -10.75 12.98 -8.65
N GLU A 302 -10.70 13.10 -7.33
CA GLU A 302 -9.95 14.14 -6.59
C GLU A 302 -9.48 13.56 -5.26
N ILE A 303 -8.24 13.88 -4.88
CA ILE A 303 -7.61 13.42 -3.66
C ILE A 303 -7.05 14.63 -2.91
N THR A 304 -7.44 14.80 -1.65
CA THR A 304 -6.71 15.70 -0.74
C THR A 304 -5.70 14.87 0.06
N LEU A 305 -4.42 15.19 -0.04
CA LEU A 305 -3.31 14.50 0.61
C LEU A 305 -2.66 15.37 1.68
N LYS A 306 -2.27 14.74 2.79
CA LYS A 306 -1.34 15.37 3.75
C LYS A 306 0.06 15.48 3.14
N LEU A 307 0.76 16.53 3.53
CA LEU A 307 2.19 16.73 3.30
C LEU A 307 2.94 16.69 4.64
N VAL A 308 4.25 16.51 4.55
CA VAL A 308 5.16 16.54 5.69
C VAL A 308 6.30 17.51 5.43
N THR A 309 6.88 18.05 6.50
CA THR A 309 8.06 18.91 6.41
C THR A 309 9.30 18.10 6.05
N ILE A 310 10.12 18.62 5.14
CA ILE A 310 11.41 18.02 4.78
C ILE A 310 12.32 18.02 6.02
N PRO A 311 12.85 16.86 6.45
CA PRO A 311 13.75 16.79 7.60
C PRO A 311 15.04 17.60 7.37
N ALA A 312 15.55 18.23 8.42
CA ALA A 312 16.75 19.07 8.35
C ALA A 312 18.03 18.27 8.03
N CYS A 313 18.08 17.00 8.43
CA CYS A 313 19.20 16.11 8.24
C CYS A 313 18.74 14.71 7.87
N HIS A 314 19.50 14.06 6.99
CA HIS A 314 19.38 12.66 6.62
C HIS A 314 20.76 11.99 6.70
N SER A 315 20.76 10.70 7.00
CA SER A 315 21.93 9.83 6.86
C SER A 315 21.48 8.43 6.48
N VAL A 316 22.39 7.65 5.91
CA VAL A 316 22.18 6.27 5.49
C VAL A 316 23.23 5.40 6.15
N ALA A 317 22.86 4.21 6.60
CA ALA A 317 23.80 3.16 6.99
C ALA A 317 23.52 1.86 6.25
N THR A 318 24.58 1.07 6.04
CA THR A 318 24.50 -0.31 5.59
C THR A 318 25.13 -1.22 6.63
N VAL A 319 24.49 -2.37 6.86
CA VAL A 319 24.93 -3.33 7.86
C VAL A 319 24.91 -4.71 7.23
N THR A 320 26.06 -5.40 7.24
CA THR A 320 26.17 -6.76 6.68
C THR A 320 26.16 -7.80 7.78
N PHE A 321 25.55 -8.94 7.49
CA PHE A 321 25.34 -10.04 8.44
C PHE A 321 25.87 -11.35 7.89
N SER A 322 26.10 -12.32 8.79
CA SER A 322 26.51 -13.67 8.40
C SER A 322 25.40 -14.52 7.79
N SER A 323 24.14 -14.24 8.12
CA SER A 323 22.98 -14.98 7.60
C SER A 323 21.74 -14.10 7.48
N ILE A 324 20.75 -14.55 6.69
CA ILE A 324 19.50 -13.82 6.48
C ILE A 324 18.71 -13.70 7.78
N ARG A 325 18.72 -14.77 8.62
CA ARG A 325 18.06 -14.80 9.92
C ARG A 325 18.62 -13.77 10.87
N GLN A 326 19.94 -13.55 10.87
CA GLN A 326 20.56 -12.53 11.71
C GLN A 326 20.16 -11.12 11.26
N ALA A 327 20.15 -10.85 9.95
CA ALA A 327 19.72 -9.57 9.40
C ALA A 327 18.25 -9.26 9.74
N THR A 328 17.34 -10.20 9.53
CA THR A 328 15.90 -10.02 9.84
C THR A 328 15.62 -9.94 11.34
N SER A 329 16.36 -10.69 12.17
CA SER A 329 16.26 -10.60 13.63
C SER A 329 16.74 -9.24 14.14
N ALA A 330 17.85 -8.72 13.59
CA ALA A 330 18.35 -7.39 13.88
C ALA A 330 17.35 -6.31 13.48
N ALA A 331 16.75 -6.41 12.27
CA ALA A 331 15.71 -5.49 11.81
C ALA A 331 14.51 -5.48 12.77
N SER A 332 14.00 -6.66 13.12
CA SER A 332 12.89 -6.82 14.07
C SER A 332 13.22 -6.21 15.44
N HIS A 333 14.45 -6.38 15.91
CA HIS A 333 14.91 -5.81 17.17
C HIS A 333 15.02 -4.28 17.12
N ILE A 334 15.55 -3.70 16.03
CA ILE A 334 15.64 -2.24 15.84
C ILE A 334 14.24 -1.60 15.95
N ILE A 335 13.24 -2.16 15.26
CA ILE A 335 11.86 -1.67 15.28
C ILE A 335 11.24 -1.79 16.68
N ARG A 336 11.37 -2.96 17.32
CA ARG A 336 10.82 -3.20 18.66
C ARG A 336 11.47 -2.37 19.76
N SER A 337 12.72 -1.95 19.57
CA SER A 337 13.43 -1.05 20.48
C SER A 337 12.97 0.41 20.35
N GLY A 338 12.10 0.72 19.38
CA GLY A 338 11.52 2.06 19.20
C GLY A 338 12.50 3.10 18.65
N VAL A 339 13.64 2.67 18.09
CA VAL A 339 14.60 3.60 17.49
C VAL A 339 14.01 4.13 16.18
N PRO A 340 13.82 5.46 16.02
CA PRO A 340 13.23 6.01 14.82
C PRO A 340 14.16 5.84 13.61
N VAL A 341 13.68 5.09 12.62
CA VAL A 341 14.30 4.96 11.29
C VAL A 341 13.34 5.51 10.24
N ALA A 342 13.90 6.10 9.18
CA ALA A 342 13.14 6.63 8.05
C ALA A 342 12.79 5.54 7.03
N ALA A 343 13.66 4.53 6.90
CA ALA A 343 13.46 3.32 6.11
C ALA A 343 14.34 2.21 6.70
N LEU A 344 13.90 0.96 6.59
CA LEU A 344 14.65 -0.21 7.02
C LEU A 344 14.41 -1.33 6.00
N GLU A 345 15.38 -1.47 5.09
CA GLU A 345 15.30 -2.35 3.93
C GLU A 345 16.29 -3.50 4.06
N LEU A 346 15.97 -4.63 3.43
CA LEU A 346 16.83 -5.82 3.36
C LEU A 346 17.09 -6.21 1.91
N MET A 347 18.30 -6.67 1.63
CA MET A 347 18.64 -7.45 0.43
C MET A 347 19.44 -8.68 0.87
N ASP A 348 19.10 -9.85 0.31
CA ASP A 348 19.87 -11.07 0.54
C ASP A 348 21.18 -11.10 -0.26
N GLU A 349 22.00 -12.12 -0.02
CA GLU A 349 23.29 -12.23 -0.70
C GLU A 349 23.16 -12.45 -2.21
N VAL A 350 22.09 -13.11 -2.67
CA VAL A 350 21.82 -13.32 -4.10
C VAL A 350 21.52 -11.99 -4.76
N GLN A 351 20.73 -11.15 -4.10
CA GLN A 351 20.46 -9.81 -4.58
C GLN A 351 21.73 -8.95 -4.65
N MET A 352 22.62 -9.05 -3.66
CA MET A 352 23.92 -8.36 -3.70
C MET A 352 24.85 -8.88 -4.81
N GLN A 353 24.82 -10.19 -5.10
CA GLN A 353 25.53 -10.80 -6.24
C GLN A 353 25.07 -10.21 -7.58
N ILE A 354 23.76 -10.00 -7.76
CA ILE A 354 23.20 -9.40 -8.97
C ILE A 354 23.74 -7.97 -9.15
N ILE A 355 23.78 -7.18 -8.08
CA ILE A 355 24.35 -5.82 -8.12
C ILE A 355 25.80 -5.89 -8.62
N ASN A 356 26.60 -6.79 -8.05
CA ASN A 356 28.00 -6.98 -8.43
C ASN A 356 28.17 -7.45 -9.88
N LYS A 357 27.34 -8.38 -10.35
CA LYS A 357 27.37 -8.86 -11.75
C LYS A 357 27.14 -7.73 -12.77
N ASN A 358 26.44 -6.67 -12.38
CA ASN A 358 26.24 -5.48 -13.20
C ASN A 358 27.37 -4.43 -13.05
N GLY A 359 28.51 -4.80 -12.48
CA GLY A 359 29.65 -3.90 -12.25
C GLY A 359 29.59 -3.14 -10.93
N GLY A 360 28.72 -3.55 -10.01
CA GLY A 360 28.54 -2.90 -8.72
C GLY A 360 27.63 -1.68 -8.79
N SER A 361 27.61 -0.90 -7.71
CA SER A 361 26.74 0.28 -7.57
C SER A 361 27.39 1.32 -6.67
N GLY A 362 27.14 2.60 -6.94
CA GLY A 362 27.66 3.69 -6.10
C GLY A 362 29.18 3.84 -6.17
N GLY A 363 29.79 3.37 -7.27
CA GLY A 363 31.25 3.39 -7.49
C GLY A 363 32.03 2.26 -6.79
N ARG A 364 31.34 1.20 -6.32
CA ARG A 364 31.97 0.09 -5.59
C ARG A 364 31.32 -1.26 -5.89
N MET A 365 32.09 -2.30 -5.62
CA MET A 365 31.57 -3.66 -5.41
C MET A 365 31.11 -3.82 -3.97
N TRP A 366 30.14 -4.70 -3.75
CA TRP A 366 29.52 -4.92 -2.45
C TRP A 366 29.86 -6.31 -1.90
N PRO A 367 29.93 -6.48 -0.56
CA PRO A 367 29.96 -7.81 0.03
C PRO A 367 28.72 -8.61 -0.38
N GLU A 368 28.91 -9.84 -0.83
CA GLU A 368 27.84 -10.77 -1.17
C GLU A 368 27.33 -11.43 0.12
N SER A 369 26.62 -10.64 0.92
CA SER A 369 26.09 -11.04 2.22
C SER A 369 24.75 -10.36 2.47
N PRO A 370 23.86 -10.95 3.29
CA PRO A 370 22.64 -10.30 3.71
C PRO A 370 22.93 -8.91 4.29
N THR A 371 22.27 -7.90 3.74
CA THR A 371 22.58 -6.50 4.01
C THR A 371 21.31 -5.73 4.35
N LEU A 372 21.31 -5.07 5.52
CA LEU A 372 20.31 -4.06 5.85
C LEU A 372 20.75 -2.69 5.32
N PHE A 373 19.80 -1.95 4.76
CA PHE A 373 19.94 -0.55 4.38
C PHE A 373 19.01 0.28 5.24
N ILE A 374 19.57 1.24 5.97
CA ILE A 374 18.84 1.99 7.01
C ILE A 374 18.94 3.47 6.68
N LYS A 375 17.79 4.15 6.55
CA LYS A 375 17.75 5.61 6.48
C LYS A 375 17.45 6.18 7.86
N PHE A 376 18.08 7.28 8.18
CA PHE A 376 17.81 8.10 9.35
C PHE A 376 17.38 9.50 8.90
N SER A 377 16.46 10.11 9.62
CA SER A 377 16.03 11.48 9.36
C SER A 377 15.69 12.21 10.66
N GLY A 378 15.92 13.53 10.69
CA GLY A 378 15.61 14.37 11.84
C GLY A 378 16.55 15.55 11.97
N THR A 379 16.90 15.89 13.22
CA THR A 379 17.98 16.84 13.50
C THR A 379 19.33 16.12 13.47
N ASP A 380 20.44 16.86 13.33
CA ASP A 380 21.80 16.30 13.36
C ASP A 380 22.06 15.46 14.63
N GLY A 381 21.61 15.95 15.80
CA GLY A 381 21.73 15.21 17.07
C GLY A 381 20.92 13.92 17.06
N THR A 382 19.65 13.99 16.66
CA THR A 382 18.77 12.81 16.58
C THR A 382 19.33 11.74 15.64
N VAL A 383 19.83 12.13 14.47
CA VAL A 383 20.41 11.20 13.50
C VAL A 383 21.64 10.49 14.09
N LYS A 384 22.55 11.25 14.72
CA LYS A 384 23.75 10.68 15.36
C LYS A 384 23.41 9.71 16.49
N ASP A 385 22.43 10.04 17.32
CA ASP A 385 22.02 9.20 18.45
C ASP A 385 21.30 7.93 17.97
N ASN A 386 20.47 8.04 16.93
CA ASN A 386 19.83 6.87 16.32
C ASN A 386 20.86 5.93 15.69
N ILE A 387 21.85 6.46 14.95
CA ILE A 387 22.94 5.66 14.36
C ILE A 387 23.72 4.92 15.45
N LYS A 388 24.13 5.61 16.53
CA LYS A 388 24.85 4.98 17.65
C LYS A 388 24.03 3.87 18.31
N SER A 389 22.74 4.11 18.48
CA SER A 389 21.82 3.13 19.08
C SER A 389 21.70 1.89 18.21
N VAL A 390 21.49 2.06 16.90
CA VAL A 390 21.45 0.94 15.94
C VAL A 390 22.78 0.20 15.90
N GLN A 391 23.90 0.92 15.83
CA GLN A 391 25.23 0.33 15.83
C GLN A 391 25.51 -0.51 17.10
N ALA A 392 25.00 -0.10 18.25
CA ALA A 392 25.11 -0.90 19.48
C ALA A 392 24.23 -2.15 19.43
N MET A 393 22.99 -2.03 18.94
CA MET A 393 22.03 -3.13 18.86
C MET A 393 22.47 -4.24 17.90
N VAL A 394 22.97 -3.90 16.70
CA VAL A 394 23.31 -4.92 15.69
C VAL A 394 24.48 -5.82 16.10
N LYS A 395 25.28 -5.44 17.10
CA LYS A 395 26.41 -6.25 17.60
C LYS A 395 25.98 -7.60 18.18
N SER A 396 24.77 -7.72 18.71
CA SER A 396 24.25 -8.98 19.24
C SER A 396 23.75 -9.95 18.16
N PHE A 397 23.82 -9.56 16.89
CA PHE A 397 23.27 -10.31 15.75
C PHE A 397 24.34 -10.69 14.72
N ASP A 398 25.59 -10.94 15.15
CA ASP A 398 26.68 -11.34 14.26
C ASP A 398 26.88 -10.38 13.05
N CYS A 399 26.82 -9.08 13.36
CA CYS A 399 27.09 -8.00 12.41
C CYS A 399 28.57 -8.05 11.98
N ARG A 400 28.83 -8.16 10.68
CA ARG A 400 30.17 -8.21 10.10
C ARG A 400 30.74 -6.83 9.79
N SER A 401 29.90 -5.92 9.31
CA SER A 401 30.28 -4.54 9.06
C SER A 401 29.12 -3.60 9.29
N PHE A 402 29.44 -2.37 9.71
CA PHE A 402 28.52 -1.26 9.83
C PHE A 402 29.17 -0.02 9.20
N GLU A 403 28.59 0.47 8.11
CA GLU A 403 29.05 1.66 7.41
C GLU A 403 27.94 2.71 7.44
N PHE A 404 28.26 3.97 7.73
CA PHE A 404 27.28 5.06 7.69
C PHE A 404 27.83 6.27 6.96
N ALA A 405 26.94 7.02 6.31
CA ALA A 405 27.27 8.20 5.53
C ALA A 405 27.35 9.45 6.40
N SER A 406 28.44 10.19 6.27
CA SER A 406 28.64 11.54 6.83
C SER A 406 28.55 12.65 5.77
N THR A 407 28.56 12.29 4.48
CA THR A 407 28.41 13.23 3.36
C THR A 407 27.27 12.81 2.43
N ARG A 408 26.84 13.73 1.57
CA ARG A 408 25.81 13.46 0.57
C ARG A 408 26.24 12.42 -0.45
N GLU A 409 27.49 12.49 -0.90
CA GLU A 409 28.06 11.54 -1.85
C GLU A 409 28.10 10.12 -1.25
N GLN A 410 28.43 10.01 0.04
CA GLN A 410 28.38 8.73 0.75
C GLN A 410 26.94 8.22 0.90
N MET A 411 25.96 9.09 1.17
CA MET A 411 24.55 8.67 1.22
C MET A 411 24.06 8.13 -0.12
N GLU A 412 24.38 8.84 -1.22
CA GLU A 412 24.03 8.43 -2.57
C GLU A 412 24.69 7.08 -2.93
N SER A 413 25.96 6.90 -2.56
CA SER A 413 26.69 5.64 -2.76
C SER A 413 26.12 4.49 -1.92
N LEU A 414 25.85 4.70 -0.63
CA LEU A 414 25.36 3.63 0.24
C LEU A 414 23.94 3.19 -0.09
N TRP A 415 23.08 4.11 -0.55
CA TRP A 415 21.70 3.78 -0.92
C TRP A 415 21.58 3.24 -2.36
N SER A 416 22.63 3.36 -3.18
CA SER A 416 22.54 3.09 -4.61
C SER A 416 22.19 1.63 -4.92
N ALA A 417 22.73 0.67 -4.16
CA ALA A 417 22.46 -0.75 -4.36
C ALA A 417 20.96 -1.05 -4.18
N ARG A 418 20.34 -0.56 -3.09
CA ARG A 418 18.90 -0.71 -2.86
C ARG A 418 18.06 -0.03 -3.94
N LYS A 419 18.48 1.15 -4.41
CA LYS A 419 17.79 1.90 -5.47
C LYS A 419 17.85 1.17 -6.83
N GLN A 420 18.91 0.43 -7.10
CA GLN A 420 19.13 -0.27 -8.36
C GLN A 420 18.66 -1.73 -8.37
N ALA A 421 18.29 -2.29 -7.21
CA ALA A 421 17.97 -3.71 -7.03
C ALA A 421 17.05 -4.29 -8.13
N LEU A 422 15.90 -3.65 -8.41
CA LEU A 422 14.97 -4.11 -9.43
C LEU A 422 15.63 -4.12 -10.83
N TRP A 423 16.19 -2.98 -11.25
CA TRP A 423 16.83 -2.82 -12.56
C TRP A 423 17.99 -3.79 -12.78
N SER A 424 18.82 -4.01 -11.76
CA SER A 424 19.93 -4.96 -11.82
C SER A 424 19.44 -6.40 -11.96
N SER A 425 18.30 -6.75 -11.34
CA SER A 425 17.67 -8.07 -11.48
C SER A 425 17.14 -8.30 -12.88
N LEU A 426 16.57 -7.26 -13.49
CA LEU A 426 16.07 -7.31 -14.87
C LEU A 426 17.19 -7.41 -15.89
N ALA A 427 18.30 -6.72 -15.67
CA ALA A 427 19.46 -6.76 -16.56
C ALA A 427 20.09 -8.16 -16.67
N VAL A 428 19.93 -9.00 -15.64
CA VAL A 428 20.45 -10.38 -15.63
C VAL A 428 19.38 -11.44 -15.89
N LYS A 429 18.13 -11.02 -16.14
CA LYS A 429 17.01 -11.93 -16.42
C LYS A 429 17.25 -12.68 -17.73
N PRO A 430 17.32 -14.03 -17.73
CA PRO A 430 17.49 -14.79 -18.97
C PRO A 430 16.33 -14.55 -19.95
N ALA A 431 16.64 -14.53 -21.25
CA ALA A 431 15.62 -14.45 -22.30
C ALA A 431 14.63 -15.62 -22.18
N GLY A 432 13.34 -15.35 -22.44
CA GLY A 432 12.27 -16.34 -22.33
C GLY A 432 11.76 -16.61 -20.91
N THR A 433 12.41 -16.10 -19.85
CA THR A 433 11.91 -16.28 -18.47
C THR A 433 10.95 -15.18 -18.02
N LYS A 434 10.03 -15.51 -17.11
CA LYS A 434 9.16 -14.56 -16.38
C LYS A 434 9.63 -14.44 -14.92
N VAL A 435 9.27 -13.32 -14.28
CA VAL A 435 9.50 -13.09 -12.86
C VAL A 435 8.18 -13.24 -12.13
N TRP A 436 8.11 -14.14 -11.15
CA TRP A 436 7.05 -14.12 -10.16
C TRP A 436 7.51 -13.27 -8.98
N SER A 437 6.93 -12.08 -8.84
CA SER A 437 7.14 -11.23 -7.66
C SER A 437 6.15 -11.64 -6.59
N THR A 438 6.63 -11.94 -5.39
CA THR A 438 5.80 -12.29 -4.24
C THR A 438 5.66 -11.09 -3.31
N ASP A 439 4.61 -11.12 -2.49
CA ASP A 439 4.33 -10.05 -1.53
C ASP A 439 3.45 -10.59 -0.40
N VAL A 440 3.99 -10.59 0.80
CA VAL A 440 3.30 -10.96 2.04
C VAL A 440 3.83 -10.08 3.17
N ALA A 441 3.05 -9.92 4.23
CA ALA A 441 3.55 -9.29 5.45
C ALA A 441 3.11 -10.09 6.68
N VAL A 442 3.92 -10.01 7.74
CA VAL A 442 3.65 -10.68 9.02
C VAL A 442 3.88 -9.72 10.18
N PRO A 443 3.33 -10.01 11.38
CA PRO A 443 3.76 -9.33 12.59
C PRO A 443 5.29 -9.34 12.71
N ILE A 444 5.89 -8.21 13.10
CA ILE A 444 7.35 -8.02 13.16
C ILE A 444 8.08 -9.14 13.91
N SER A 445 7.43 -9.74 14.92
CA SER A 445 7.97 -10.87 15.68
C SER A 445 8.19 -12.15 14.86
N ARG A 446 7.50 -12.32 13.73
CA ARG A 446 7.53 -13.52 12.88
C ARG A 446 8.34 -13.34 11.59
N LEU A 447 8.75 -12.11 11.25
CA LEU A 447 9.46 -11.79 10.01
C LEU A 447 10.69 -12.68 9.77
N ALA A 448 11.54 -12.85 10.78
CA ALA A 448 12.76 -13.63 10.65
C ALA A 448 12.51 -15.11 10.35
N GLU A 449 11.45 -15.67 10.91
CA GLU A 449 11.02 -17.05 10.69
C GLU A 449 10.49 -17.24 9.27
N LEU A 450 9.57 -16.37 8.82
CA LEU A 450 8.98 -16.48 7.48
C LEU A 450 10.01 -16.29 6.36
N VAL A 451 10.92 -15.32 6.50
CA VAL A 451 11.97 -15.07 5.51
C VAL A 451 12.90 -16.28 5.37
N GLU A 452 13.28 -16.92 6.48
CA GLU A 452 14.13 -18.11 6.44
C GLU A 452 13.43 -19.30 5.78
N LEU A 453 12.17 -19.58 6.15
CA LEU A 453 11.37 -20.65 5.55
C LEU A 453 11.18 -20.43 4.04
N SER A 454 10.85 -19.20 3.63
CA SER A 454 10.64 -18.84 2.23
C SER A 454 11.90 -19.02 1.39
N ARG A 455 13.05 -18.61 1.94
CA ARG A 455 14.36 -18.80 1.31
C ARG A 455 14.73 -20.27 1.18
N GLU A 456 14.51 -21.07 2.22
CA GLU A 456 14.77 -22.52 2.20
C GLU A 456 13.92 -23.22 1.13
N ARG A 457 12.62 -22.90 1.05
CA ARG A 457 11.71 -23.49 0.05
C ARG A 457 12.12 -23.13 -1.38
N ALA A 458 12.37 -21.85 -1.65
CA ALA A 458 12.76 -21.43 -2.99
C ALA A 458 14.13 -22.00 -3.40
N GLY A 459 15.06 -22.16 -2.46
CA GLY A 459 16.35 -22.81 -2.71
C GLY A 459 16.23 -24.25 -3.19
N LYS A 460 15.14 -24.95 -2.83
CA LYS A 460 14.86 -26.33 -3.29
C LYS A 460 14.34 -26.40 -4.73
N LEU A 461 13.94 -25.28 -5.32
CA LEU A 461 13.47 -25.24 -6.72
C LEU A 461 14.61 -25.44 -7.73
N GLY A 462 15.87 -25.15 -7.33
CA GLY A 462 16.99 -25.10 -8.27
C GLY A 462 16.89 -23.96 -9.29
N LEU A 463 15.96 -23.02 -9.07
CA LEU A 463 15.74 -21.84 -9.90
C LEU A 463 16.39 -20.62 -9.27
N PHE A 464 16.60 -19.59 -10.09
CA PHE A 464 17.05 -18.31 -9.59
C PHE A 464 15.98 -17.67 -8.70
N SER A 465 16.37 -17.29 -7.49
CA SER A 465 15.53 -16.54 -6.57
C SER A 465 16.37 -15.56 -5.76
N SER A 466 15.85 -14.34 -5.61
CA SER A 466 16.44 -13.33 -4.73
C SER A 466 15.38 -12.70 -3.84
N LEU A 467 15.82 -12.15 -2.71
CA LEU A 467 14.95 -11.55 -1.71
C LEU A 467 15.35 -10.11 -1.43
N LEU A 468 14.35 -9.25 -1.37
CA LEU A 468 14.44 -7.91 -0.80
C LEU A 468 13.20 -7.63 0.04
N GLY A 469 13.24 -6.65 0.94
CA GLY A 469 12.03 -6.36 1.69
C GLY A 469 12.05 -5.05 2.46
N HIS A 470 10.84 -4.53 2.63
CA HIS A 470 10.48 -3.46 3.56
C HIS A 470 10.40 -4.04 4.98
N VAL A 471 11.53 -4.51 5.50
CA VAL A 471 11.55 -5.28 6.76
C VAL A 471 11.20 -4.45 8.01
N GLY A 472 11.12 -3.13 7.88
CA GLY A 472 10.68 -2.23 8.95
C GLY A 472 9.20 -2.33 9.31
N ASP A 473 8.34 -2.79 8.39
CA ASP A 473 6.90 -3.01 8.63
C ASP A 473 6.47 -4.47 8.46
N GLY A 474 7.44 -5.39 8.34
CA GLY A 474 7.19 -6.84 8.32
C GLY A 474 6.89 -7.40 6.95
N ASN A 475 7.09 -6.60 5.89
CA ASN A 475 6.88 -6.97 4.51
C ASN A 475 8.19 -7.38 3.81
N PHE A 476 8.11 -8.36 2.91
CA PHE A 476 9.21 -8.71 2.02
C PHE A 476 8.70 -9.29 0.69
N HIS A 477 9.60 -9.27 -0.28
CA HIS A 477 9.39 -9.78 -1.62
C HIS A 477 10.47 -10.79 -1.97
N GLN A 478 10.04 -11.87 -2.57
CA GLN A 478 10.89 -12.82 -3.24
C GLN A 478 10.59 -12.79 -4.74
N MET A 479 11.64 -12.59 -5.53
CA MET A 479 11.56 -12.68 -6.98
C MET A 479 12.03 -14.07 -7.38
N ILE A 480 11.20 -14.81 -8.13
CA ILE A 480 11.54 -16.14 -8.64
C ILE A 480 11.46 -16.10 -10.16
N MET A 481 12.56 -16.43 -10.84
CA MET A 481 12.60 -16.48 -12.30
C MET A 481 12.33 -17.91 -12.78
N TYR A 482 11.42 -18.05 -13.75
CA TYR A 482 11.02 -19.36 -14.27
C TYR A 482 10.72 -19.30 -15.77
N ASN A 483 10.85 -20.44 -16.45
CA ASN A 483 10.43 -20.58 -17.83
C ASN A 483 8.90 -20.83 -17.89
N PRO A 484 8.10 -19.91 -18.46
CA PRO A 484 6.66 -20.10 -18.58
C PRO A 484 6.26 -21.26 -19.50
N ASP A 485 7.14 -21.67 -20.42
CA ASP A 485 6.92 -22.78 -21.37
C ASP A 485 7.33 -24.14 -20.77
N ALA A 486 7.80 -24.16 -19.52
CA ALA A 486 8.12 -25.36 -18.75
C ALA A 486 7.06 -25.58 -17.66
N PRO A 487 6.02 -26.42 -17.90
CA PRO A 487 4.90 -26.58 -16.97
C PRO A 487 5.32 -27.02 -15.56
N GLN A 488 6.38 -27.83 -15.45
CA GLN A 488 6.95 -28.28 -14.18
C GLN A 488 7.54 -27.13 -13.37
N GLU A 489 8.25 -26.19 -13.99
CA GLU A 489 8.80 -25.01 -13.29
C GLU A 489 7.67 -24.10 -12.82
N LYS A 490 6.71 -23.82 -13.71
CA LYS A 490 5.54 -22.99 -13.39
C LYS A 490 4.76 -23.57 -12.19
N THR A 491 4.53 -24.87 -12.17
CA THR A 491 3.82 -25.56 -11.07
C THR A 491 4.61 -25.49 -9.77
N ALA A 492 5.91 -25.83 -9.81
CA ALA A 492 6.76 -25.80 -8.62
C ALA A 492 6.91 -24.39 -8.02
N VAL A 493 7.01 -23.36 -8.87
CA VAL A 493 7.04 -21.96 -8.42
C VAL A 493 5.70 -21.56 -7.81
N ALA A 494 4.57 -21.89 -8.47
CA ALA A 494 3.25 -21.61 -7.92
C ALA A 494 3.05 -22.26 -6.54
N GLU A 495 3.42 -23.54 -6.39
CA GLU A 495 3.39 -24.23 -5.10
C GLU A 495 4.27 -23.55 -4.04
N CYS A 496 5.49 -23.13 -4.41
CA CYS A 496 6.37 -22.40 -3.51
C CYS A 496 5.73 -21.08 -3.02
N VAL A 497 5.10 -20.33 -3.92
CA VAL A 497 4.37 -19.09 -3.59
C VAL A 497 3.14 -19.38 -2.73
N HIS A 498 2.35 -20.41 -3.05
CA HIS A 498 1.18 -20.82 -2.24
C HIS A 498 1.59 -21.16 -0.82
N MET A 499 2.71 -21.88 -0.64
CA MET A 499 3.23 -22.22 0.67
C MET A 499 3.72 -20.99 1.43
N MET A 500 4.40 -20.03 0.79
CA MET A 500 4.78 -18.77 1.42
C MET A 500 3.57 -18.01 1.96
N VAL A 501 2.50 -17.89 1.17
CA VAL A 501 1.27 -17.22 1.59
C VAL A 501 0.64 -17.93 2.79
N ARG A 502 0.54 -19.27 2.76
CA ARG A 502 -0.02 -20.04 3.88
C ARG A 502 0.85 -20.00 5.13
N ASP A 503 2.17 -20.01 4.97
CA ASP A 503 3.10 -19.83 6.08
C ASP A 503 2.89 -18.44 6.69
N ALA A 504 2.71 -17.38 5.89
CA ALA A 504 2.38 -16.05 6.40
C ALA A 504 1.04 -16.01 7.17
N LEU A 505 -0.01 -16.61 6.62
CA LEU A 505 -1.33 -16.69 7.29
C LEU A 505 -1.26 -17.46 8.61
N ALA A 506 -0.54 -18.58 8.65
CA ALA A 506 -0.30 -19.34 9.88
C ALA A 506 0.48 -18.54 10.94
N MET A 507 1.14 -17.44 10.54
CA MET A 507 1.85 -16.51 11.39
C MET A 507 1.06 -15.22 11.70
N GLU A 508 -0.27 -15.24 11.51
CA GLU A 508 -1.15 -14.06 11.68
C GLU A 508 -0.78 -12.91 10.72
N GLY A 509 -0.18 -13.24 9.57
CA GLY A 509 0.14 -12.31 8.50
C GLY A 509 -1.00 -12.10 7.49
N THR A 510 -0.66 -11.44 6.39
CA THR A 510 -1.55 -11.09 5.27
C THR A 510 -1.04 -11.68 3.96
N VAL A 511 -1.96 -12.03 3.07
CA VAL A 511 -1.69 -12.52 1.70
C VAL A 511 -1.08 -11.45 0.81
N SER A 512 -1.19 -10.17 1.19
CA SER A 512 -0.65 -9.04 0.44
C SER A 512 -0.21 -7.94 1.41
N GLY A 513 1.06 -7.55 1.31
CA GLY A 513 1.60 -6.42 2.07
C GLY A 513 1.26 -5.09 1.41
N GLU A 514 1.39 -5.01 0.08
CA GLU A 514 1.30 -3.73 -0.64
C GLU A 514 0.73 -3.78 -2.06
N HIS A 515 0.71 -4.94 -2.72
CA HIS A 515 0.30 -5.01 -4.13
C HIS A 515 -1.23 -5.07 -4.34
N GLY A 516 -2.00 -5.27 -3.27
CA GLY A 516 -3.44 -5.52 -3.33
C GLY A 516 -3.76 -6.98 -3.64
N ILE A 517 -5.02 -7.26 -3.98
CA ILE A 517 -5.54 -8.60 -4.23
C ILE A 517 -5.69 -8.86 -5.74
N GLY A 518 -6.26 -7.88 -6.45
CA GLY A 518 -6.49 -7.94 -7.89
C GLY A 518 -7.18 -9.22 -8.33
N LEU A 519 -6.69 -9.79 -9.43
CA LEU A 519 -7.02 -11.13 -9.90
C LEU A 519 -6.12 -12.19 -9.26
N GLY A 520 -4.86 -11.85 -9.00
CA GLY A 520 -3.81 -12.81 -8.65
C GLY A 520 -3.95 -13.47 -7.28
N LYS A 521 -4.61 -12.80 -6.33
CA LYS A 521 -4.67 -13.24 -4.93
C LYS A 521 -6.08 -13.46 -4.39
N LYS A 522 -7.12 -13.38 -5.22
CA LYS A 522 -8.52 -13.50 -4.76
C LYS A 522 -8.82 -14.79 -4.00
N HIS A 523 -8.19 -15.90 -4.38
CA HIS A 523 -8.36 -17.18 -3.67
C HIS A 523 -7.68 -17.17 -2.30
N TYR A 524 -6.52 -16.51 -2.16
CA TYR A 524 -5.88 -16.36 -0.86
C TYR A 524 -6.65 -15.39 0.04
N LEU A 525 -7.28 -14.34 -0.50
CA LEU A 525 -8.14 -13.46 0.30
C LEU A 525 -9.25 -14.27 0.99
N ALA A 526 -9.78 -15.30 0.32
CA ALA A 526 -10.75 -16.22 0.91
C ALA A 526 -10.16 -17.20 1.94
N GLU A 527 -8.85 -17.43 1.93
CA GLU A 527 -8.14 -18.17 2.98
C GLU A 527 -7.85 -17.26 4.20
N GLU A 528 -7.58 -15.96 3.99
CA GLU A 528 -7.31 -14.99 5.07
C GLU A 528 -8.57 -14.54 5.81
N LEU A 529 -9.62 -14.17 5.06
CA LEU A 529 -10.83 -13.59 5.60
C LEU A 529 -11.95 -14.61 5.66
N ASP A 530 -12.62 -14.70 6.81
CA ASP A 530 -13.72 -15.62 7.00
C ASP A 530 -14.95 -15.25 6.12
N GLY A 531 -15.82 -16.25 5.91
CA GLY A 531 -17.04 -16.08 5.11
C GLY A 531 -17.90 -14.89 5.55
N PRO A 532 -18.12 -14.66 6.86
CA PRO A 532 -18.80 -13.46 7.35
C PRO A 532 -18.15 -12.14 6.92
N THR A 533 -16.83 -12.01 7.03
CA THR A 533 -16.11 -10.79 6.66
C THR A 533 -16.20 -10.52 5.16
N LEU A 534 -15.94 -11.53 4.33
CA LEU A 534 -16.12 -11.41 2.87
C LEU A 534 -17.57 -11.08 2.50
N GLY A 535 -18.53 -11.65 3.23
CA GLY A 535 -19.94 -11.39 3.02
C GLY A 535 -20.33 -9.93 3.25
N VAL A 536 -19.71 -9.24 4.21
CA VAL A 536 -19.88 -7.79 4.39
C VAL A 536 -19.26 -7.01 3.23
N MET A 537 -18.08 -7.40 2.74
CA MET A 537 -17.45 -6.77 1.57
C MET A 537 -18.35 -6.91 0.33
N LYS A 538 -18.92 -8.10 0.09
CA LYS A 538 -19.89 -8.33 -0.98
C LYS A 538 -21.15 -7.49 -0.82
N ALA A 539 -21.70 -7.37 0.39
CA ALA A 539 -22.87 -6.51 0.62
C ALA A 539 -22.58 -5.02 0.35
N LEU A 540 -21.37 -4.53 0.63
CA LEU A 540 -20.94 -3.18 0.27
C LEU A 540 -20.84 -3.03 -1.25
N LYS A 541 -20.25 -4.01 -1.94
CA LYS A 541 -20.16 -4.08 -3.40
C LYS A 541 -21.56 -4.04 -4.04
N ASP A 542 -22.48 -4.89 -3.59
CA ASP A 542 -23.87 -4.92 -4.08
C ASP A 542 -24.60 -3.59 -3.87
N THR A 543 -24.32 -2.91 -2.75
CA THR A 543 -24.98 -1.65 -2.41
C THR A 543 -24.50 -0.50 -3.30
N LEU A 544 -23.19 -0.41 -3.55
CA LEU A 544 -22.58 0.69 -4.32
C LEU A 544 -22.56 0.40 -5.83
N ASP A 545 -22.67 -0.86 -6.22
CA ASP A 545 -22.61 -1.33 -7.60
C ASP A 545 -23.45 -2.60 -7.77
N PRO A 546 -24.79 -2.48 -7.82
CA PRO A 546 -25.71 -3.62 -7.88
C PRO A 546 -25.56 -4.47 -9.14
N HIS A 547 -24.92 -3.92 -10.17
CA HIS A 547 -24.66 -4.60 -11.45
C HIS A 547 -23.23 -5.10 -11.58
N TRP A 548 -22.38 -4.91 -10.56
CA TRP A 548 -20.98 -5.32 -10.54
C TRP A 548 -20.16 -4.77 -11.72
N LEU A 549 -20.47 -3.56 -12.19
CA LEU A 549 -19.80 -2.95 -13.34
C LEU A 549 -18.40 -2.42 -12.99
N LEU A 550 -18.15 -2.00 -11.75
CA LEU A 550 -16.88 -1.42 -11.33
C LEU A 550 -15.85 -2.51 -11.06
N ASN A 551 -14.83 -2.56 -11.90
CA ASN A 551 -13.71 -3.48 -11.89
C ASN A 551 -14.06 -4.95 -11.54
N PRO A 552 -14.95 -5.61 -12.32
CA PRO A 552 -15.43 -6.94 -11.98
C PRO A 552 -14.34 -8.02 -12.03
N GLY A 553 -14.53 -9.05 -11.19
CA GLY A 553 -13.67 -10.21 -11.05
C GLY A 553 -12.45 -10.05 -10.15
N LYS A 554 -12.26 -8.85 -9.55
CA LYS A 554 -11.13 -8.54 -8.66
C LYS A 554 -11.57 -8.60 -7.20
N MET A 555 -10.62 -8.87 -6.31
CA MET A 555 -10.81 -9.17 -4.88
C MET A 555 -11.59 -10.48 -4.62
N PHE A 556 -12.75 -10.64 -5.23
CA PHE A 556 -13.60 -11.83 -5.12
C PHE A 556 -14.54 -11.94 -6.33
N ASP A 557 -15.01 -13.17 -6.58
CA ASP A 557 -16.03 -13.43 -7.60
C ASP A 557 -17.43 -13.15 -7.07
N GLU A 558 -18.38 -12.93 -8.00
CA GLU A 558 -19.80 -12.68 -7.71
C GLU A 558 -20.41 -13.70 -6.75
#